data_AF-A0A9D2LQR6-F1
#
_entry.id   AF-A0A9D2LQR6-F1
#
_cell.length_a   1.000
_cell.length_b   1.000
_cell.length_c   1.000
_cell.angle_alpha   90.00
_cell.angle_beta   90.00
_cell.angle_gamma   90.00
#
_symmetry.space_group_name_H-M   'P 1'
#
loop_
_entity.id
_entity.type
_entity.pdbx_description
1 polymer ?
#
loop_
_entity_poly.entity_id
_entity_poly.type
_entity_poly.pdbx_seq_one_letter_code
_entity_poly.pdbx_strand_id
1 'polypeptide(L)'
;MQKETVKKQMTKNKHGKIRMVILCLVVLFLVVGVPVIINESYKITLQAGTFYVTKWEAADMLAYYGAVLGGGATILALVYTIAFTRKQLQRDHFLEKSYTRWEKVDSIISQALLDISPLQMRDTSKGDDSPIQKIHTIICHLQSYALTAKTSLDTVKCYVNPDEYDKIAPYINELCCAIGNFCAIENELEQIYTNLQQSAIQNNGTIPNEMLKSSLNTADQLFKTKIPDAYNGPYQNLLNMKREVFRKIYAEIDSQADQMLFL
;
A
#
# COMPACT_ATOMS: atom_id res chain seq x y z
N MET A 1 -23.47 -0.62 -27.81
CA MET A 1 -23.10 0.15 -26.60
C MET A 1 -23.73 1.55 -26.53
N GLN A 2 -23.55 2.44 -27.52
CA GLN A 2 -23.96 3.85 -27.42
C GLN A 2 -25.48 4.10 -27.23
N LYS A 3 -26.36 3.23 -27.77
CA LYS A 3 -27.83 3.33 -27.57
C LYS A 3 -28.28 2.93 -26.16
N GLU A 4 -27.56 2.04 -25.47
CA GLU A 4 -27.93 1.60 -24.12
C GLU A 4 -27.55 2.63 -23.05
N THR A 5 -26.42 3.32 -23.21
CA THR A 5 -26.00 4.43 -22.35
C THR A 5 -26.99 5.60 -22.42
N VAL A 6 -27.45 5.97 -23.62
CA VAL A 6 -28.44 7.04 -23.81
C VAL A 6 -29.80 6.66 -23.20
N LYS A 7 -30.24 5.40 -23.34
CA LYS A 7 -31.51 4.94 -22.75
C LYS A 7 -31.47 4.90 -21.22
N LYS A 8 -30.35 4.50 -20.61
CA LYS A 8 -30.12 4.58 -19.15
C LYS A 8 -30.04 6.02 -18.64
N GLN A 9 -29.45 6.94 -19.39
CA GLN A 9 -29.42 8.37 -19.03
C GLN A 9 -30.84 8.99 -19.05
N MET A 10 -31.65 8.68 -20.06
CA MET A 10 -33.01 9.22 -20.17
C MET A 10 -33.95 8.72 -19.07
N THR A 11 -33.86 7.44 -18.67
CA THR A 11 -34.66 6.88 -17.58
C THR A 11 -34.23 7.42 -16.21
N LYS A 12 -32.93 7.61 -15.96
CA LYS A 12 -32.43 8.22 -14.72
C LYS A 12 -32.92 9.66 -14.52
N ASN A 13 -32.97 10.44 -15.61
CA ASN A 13 -33.43 11.83 -15.59
C ASN A 13 -34.96 11.94 -15.32
N LYS A 14 -35.77 11.00 -15.84
CA LYS A 14 -37.22 10.96 -15.62
C LYS A 14 -37.60 10.69 -14.16
N HIS A 15 -36.89 9.76 -13.48
CA HIS A 15 -37.13 9.44 -12.07
C HIS A 15 -36.70 10.58 -11.13
N GLY A 16 -35.62 11.31 -11.47
CA GLY A 16 -35.19 12.49 -10.72
C GLY A 16 -36.24 13.62 -10.76
N LYS A 17 -36.82 13.88 -11.94
CA LYS A 17 -37.86 14.91 -12.12
C LYS A 17 -39.15 14.59 -11.35
N ILE A 18 -39.61 13.34 -11.38
CA ILE A 18 -40.83 12.93 -10.63
C ILE A 18 -40.61 13.04 -9.12
N ARG A 19 -39.44 12.61 -8.61
CA ARG A 19 -39.08 12.80 -7.19
C ARG A 19 -39.09 14.27 -6.78
N MET A 20 -38.59 15.17 -7.63
CA MET A 20 -38.58 16.61 -7.34
C MET A 20 -40.01 17.18 -7.26
N VAL A 21 -40.89 16.81 -8.19
CA VAL A 21 -42.29 17.27 -8.19
C VAL A 21 -43.03 16.81 -6.93
N ILE A 22 -42.85 15.54 -6.52
CA ILE A 22 -43.45 15.02 -5.29
C ILE A 22 -42.93 15.77 -4.06
N LEU A 23 -41.62 16.03 -3.99
CA LEU A 23 -41.02 16.79 -2.89
C LEU A 23 -41.60 18.21 -2.81
N CYS A 24 -41.74 18.90 -3.95
CA CYS A 24 -42.35 20.23 -4.01
C CYS A 24 -43.80 20.23 -3.52
N LEU A 25 -44.60 19.22 -3.91
CA LEU A 25 -45.99 19.09 -3.46
C LEU A 25 -46.09 18.84 -1.96
N VAL A 26 -45.20 18.01 -1.40
CA VAL A 26 -45.13 17.74 0.04
C VAL A 26 -44.76 19.02 0.80
N VAL A 27 -43.74 19.75 0.35
CA VAL A 27 -43.35 21.02 0.98
C VAL A 27 -44.48 22.05 0.90
N LEU A 28 -45.15 22.20 -0.25
CA LEU A 28 -46.27 23.10 -0.42
C LEU A 28 -47.44 22.74 0.52
N PHE A 29 -47.75 21.45 0.65
CA PHE A 29 -48.78 20.98 1.57
C PHE A 29 -48.41 21.23 3.04
N LEU A 30 -47.13 21.08 3.40
CA LEU A 30 -46.66 21.30 4.77
C LEU A 30 -46.65 22.79 5.12
N VAL A 31 -46.28 23.66 4.17
CA VAL A 31 -46.22 25.12 4.37
C VAL A 31 -47.60 25.76 4.32
N VAL A 32 -48.47 25.35 3.39
CA VAL A 32 -49.77 26.01 3.15
C VAL A 32 -50.94 25.15 3.62
N GLY A 33 -50.90 23.85 3.32
CA GLY A 33 -51.99 22.92 3.64
C GLY A 33 -52.18 22.73 5.14
N VAL A 34 -51.10 22.47 5.90
CA VAL A 34 -51.20 22.21 7.34
C VAL A 34 -51.75 23.42 8.12
N PRO A 35 -51.25 24.66 7.93
CA PRO A 35 -51.83 25.83 8.60
C PRO A 35 -53.29 26.10 8.23
N VAL A 36 -53.65 25.91 6.95
CA VAL A 36 -55.05 26.08 6.48
C VAL A 36 -55.96 25.02 7.10
N ILE A 37 -55.52 23.75 7.14
CA ILE A 37 -56.27 22.64 7.74
C ILE A 37 -56.44 22.86 9.24
N ILE A 38 -55.39 23.24 9.96
CA ILE A 38 -55.47 23.55 11.39
C ILE A 38 -56.47 24.69 11.63
N ASN A 39 -56.36 25.79 10.87
CA ASN A 39 -57.24 26.94 10.99
C ASN A 39 -58.72 26.60 10.67
N GLU A 40 -58.98 25.80 9.63
CA GLU A 40 -60.34 25.31 9.29
C GLU A 40 -60.88 24.32 10.33
N SER A 41 -60.03 23.45 10.88
CA SER A 41 -60.42 22.46 11.90
C SER A 41 -60.95 23.14 13.17
N TYR A 42 -60.42 24.32 13.51
CA TYR A 42 -60.94 25.14 14.61
C TYR A 42 -62.31 25.79 14.32
N LYS A 43 -62.71 25.97 13.06
CA LYS A 43 -64.03 26.52 12.70
C LYS A 43 -65.17 25.53 12.95
N ILE A 44 -64.92 24.22 12.77
CA ILE A 44 -65.90 23.16 13.03
C ILE A 44 -66.31 23.09 14.51
N THR A 45 -65.37 23.39 15.43
CA THR A 45 -65.66 23.46 16.87
C THR A 45 -66.33 24.76 17.30
N LEU A 46 -66.28 25.82 16.46
CA LEU A 46 -66.83 27.14 16.76
C LEU A 46 -68.19 27.41 16.10
N GLN A 47 -68.98 26.37 15.85
CA GLN A 47 -70.38 26.51 15.42
C GLN A 47 -71.28 26.83 16.63
N ALA A 48 -70.99 27.94 17.32
CA ALA A 48 -71.89 28.59 18.27
C ALA A 48 -71.86 30.14 18.15
N GLY A 49 -71.42 30.66 17.00
CA GLY A 49 -71.58 32.06 16.62
C GLY A 49 -70.39 32.96 16.98
N THR A 50 -69.52 33.24 16.01
CA THR A 50 -68.88 34.55 15.80
C THR A 50 -67.99 34.56 14.55
N PHE A 51 -67.88 35.75 13.94
CA PHE A 51 -67.08 36.09 12.77
C PHE A 51 -65.58 35.77 12.96
N TYR A 52 -64.95 35.26 11.89
CA TYR A 52 -63.51 35.05 11.66
C TYR A 52 -62.55 35.63 12.72
N VAL A 53 -62.27 34.86 13.78
CA VAL A 53 -61.12 35.11 14.67
C VAL A 53 -60.05 34.08 14.32
N THR A 54 -58.93 34.53 13.75
CA THR A 54 -57.74 33.70 13.59
C THR A 54 -57.20 33.35 14.97
N LYS A 55 -57.34 32.09 15.40
CA LYS A 55 -56.89 31.63 16.73
C LYS A 55 -55.39 31.37 16.83
N TRP A 56 -54.71 31.19 15.71
CA TRP A 56 -53.25 31.17 15.71
C TRP A 56 -52.75 32.59 15.91
N GLU A 57 -52.15 32.82 17.08
CA GLU A 57 -51.41 34.03 17.30
C GLU A 57 -50.18 34.02 16.38
N ALA A 58 -49.68 35.20 16.02
CA ALA A 58 -48.46 35.31 15.21
C ALA A 58 -47.30 34.49 15.80
N ALA A 59 -47.27 34.34 17.12
CA ALA A 59 -46.33 33.50 17.86
C ALA A 59 -46.47 32.00 17.52
N ASP A 60 -47.69 31.45 17.48
CA ASP A 60 -47.93 30.03 17.17
C ASP A 60 -47.54 29.69 15.73
N MET A 61 -47.85 30.61 14.80
CA MET A 61 -47.49 30.47 13.39
C MET A 61 -45.98 30.48 13.19
N LEU A 62 -45.29 31.41 13.86
CA LEU A 62 -43.84 31.50 13.81
C LEU A 62 -43.17 30.25 14.41
N ALA A 63 -43.70 29.75 15.53
CA ALA A 63 -43.20 28.54 16.18
C ALA A 63 -43.32 27.30 15.28
N TYR A 64 -44.43 27.14 14.56
CA TYR A 64 -44.62 26.04 13.61
C TYR A 64 -43.58 26.08 12.47
N TYR A 65 -43.40 27.24 11.82
CA TYR A 65 -42.40 27.37 10.76
C TYR A 65 -40.97 27.22 11.28
N GLY A 66 -40.70 27.69 12.49
CA GLY A 66 -39.42 27.46 13.17
C GLY A 66 -39.14 25.97 13.37
N ALA A 67 -40.14 25.19 13.80
CA ALA A 67 -40.03 23.75 13.97
C ALA A 67 -39.88 23.01 12.63
N VAL A 68 -40.63 23.40 11.60
CA VAL A 68 -40.53 22.80 10.25
C VAL A 68 -39.18 23.10 9.61
N LEU A 69 -38.72 24.35 9.66
CA LEU A 69 -37.40 24.74 9.14
C LEU A 69 -36.28 24.09 9.94
N GLY A 70 -36.41 24.04 11.27
CA GLY A 70 -35.47 23.34 12.15
C GLY A 70 -35.37 21.85 11.84
N GLY A 71 -36.51 21.17 11.68
CA GLY A 71 -36.57 19.76 11.25
C GLY A 71 -36.01 19.54 9.84
N GLY A 72 -36.27 20.46 8.91
CA GLY A 72 -35.67 20.41 7.58
C GLY A 72 -34.14 20.56 7.61
N ALA A 73 -33.64 21.49 8.42
CA ALA A 73 -32.22 21.73 8.61
C ALA A 73 -31.51 20.52 9.24
N THR A 74 -32.11 19.86 10.24
CA THR A 74 -31.53 18.66 10.85
C THR A 74 -31.48 17.49 9.88
N ILE A 75 -32.53 17.27 9.08
CA ILE A 75 -32.52 16.23 8.03
C ILE A 75 -31.44 16.52 6.99
N LEU A 76 -31.32 17.77 6.53
CA LEU A 76 -30.31 18.16 5.55
C LEU A 76 -28.89 17.93 6.10
N ALA A 77 -28.65 18.34 7.35
CA ALA A 77 -27.38 18.12 8.03
C ALA A 77 -27.05 16.63 8.15
N LEU A 78 -28.02 15.80 8.55
CA LEU A 78 -27.83 14.33 8.63
C LEU A 78 -27.49 13.72 7.27
N VAL A 79 -28.19 14.12 6.20
CA VAL A 79 -27.92 13.62 4.84
C VAL A 79 -26.50 14.01 4.40
N TYR A 80 -26.09 15.25 4.65
CA TYR A 80 -24.74 15.72 4.34
C TYR A 80 -23.69 14.93 5.14
N THR A 81 -23.88 14.77 6.45
CA THR A 81 -23.00 13.99 7.31
C THR A 81 -22.87 12.55 6.84
N ILE A 82 -23.98 11.86 6.54
CA ILE A 82 -23.94 10.48 6.04
C ILE A 82 -23.18 10.38 4.72
N ALA A 83 -23.39 11.33 3.80
CA ALA A 83 -22.68 11.37 2.53
C ALA A 83 -21.17 11.55 2.74
N PHE A 84 -20.78 12.48 3.62
CA PHE A 84 -19.39 12.72 3.99
C PHE A 84 -18.75 11.50 4.67
N THR A 85 -19.41 10.89 5.66
CA THR A 85 -18.92 9.69 6.35
C THR A 85 -18.72 8.53 5.38
N ARG A 86 -19.60 8.37 4.39
CA ARG A 86 -19.43 7.33 3.35
C ARG A 86 -18.18 7.56 2.51
N LYS A 87 -17.92 8.80 2.08
CA LYS A 87 -16.70 9.13 1.32
C LYS A 87 -15.45 8.91 2.17
N GLN A 88 -15.50 9.31 3.43
CA GLN A 88 -14.40 9.12 4.38
C GLN A 88 -14.11 7.62 4.58
N LEU A 89 -15.14 6.79 4.76
CA LEU A 89 -14.98 5.33 4.86
C LEU A 89 -14.38 4.72 3.59
N GLN A 90 -14.80 5.18 2.41
CA GLN A 90 -14.23 4.72 1.14
C GLN A 90 -12.74 5.06 1.03
N ARG A 91 -12.37 6.28 1.41
CA ARG A 91 -10.98 6.72 1.47
C ARG A 91 -10.17 5.87 2.44
N ASP A 92 -10.66 5.71 3.67
CA ASP A 92 -9.93 4.98 4.72
C ASP A 92 -9.76 3.51 4.35
N HIS A 93 -10.79 2.88 3.77
CA HIS A 93 -10.69 1.51 3.25
C HIS A 93 -9.70 1.40 2.08
N PHE A 94 -9.64 2.40 1.19
CA PHE A 94 -8.65 2.44 0.11
C PHE A 94 -7.22 2.57 0.65
N LEU A 95 -7.01 3.46 1.62
CA LEU A 95 -5.73 3.65 2.30
C LEU A 95 -5.30 2.35 2.98
N GLU A 96 -6.13 1.77 3.83
CA GLU A 96 -5.82 0.53 4.55
C GLU A 96 -5.44 -0.61 3.60
N LYS A 97 -6.25 -0.83 2.55
CA LYS A 97 -5.97 -1.86 1.55
C LYS A 97 -4.65 -1.62 0.81
N SER A 98 -4.40 -0.37 0.42
CA SER A 98 -3.19 -0.01 -0.34
C SER A 98 -1.94 -0.08 0.51
N TYR A 99 -1.98 0.45 1.73
CA TYR A 99 -0.88 0.41 2.70
C TYR A 99 -0.53 -1.03 3.08
N THR A 100 -1.50 -1.83 3.50
CA THR A 100 -1.27 -3.23 3.91
C THR A 100 -0.61 -4.04 2.80
N ARG A 101 -0.97 -3.76 1.54
CA ARG A 101 -0.36 -4.42 0.39
C ARG A 101 1.08 -3.98 0.19
N TRP A 102 1.37 -2.68 0.23
CA TRP A 102 2.74 -2.17 0.05
C TRP A 102 3.65 -2.48 1.24
N GLU A 103 3.10 -2.57 2.45
CA GLU A 103 3.82 -3.05 3.63
C GLU A 103 4.30 -4.50 3.46
N LYS A 104 3.46 -5.38 2.87
CA LYS A 104 3.89 -6.75 2.54
C LYS A 104 5.02 -6.76 1.52
N VAL A 105 4.92 -5.95 0.46
CA VAL A 105 5.98 -5.83 -0.54
C VAL A 105 7.27 -5.27 0.08
N ASP A 106 7.15 -4.25 0.93
CA ASP A 106 8.27 -3.67 1.68
C ASP A 106 8.94 -4.70 2.58
N SER A 107 8.16 -5.50 3.31
CA SER A 107 8.66 -6.58 4.16
C SER A 107 9.45 -7.62 3.36
N ILE A 108 8.94 -8.04 2.20
CA ILE A 108 9.61 -9.03 1.34
C ILE A 108 10.90 -8.46 0.76
N ILE A 109 10.88 -7.20 0.32
CA ILE A 109 12.08 -6.52 -0.17
C ILE A 109 13.10 -6.32 0.94
N SER A 110 12.65 -6.00 2.16
CA SER A 110 13.53 -5.88 3.33
C SER A 110 14.21 -7.20 3.64
N GLN A 111 13.47 -8.31 3.60
CA GLN A 111 14.02 -9.64 3.79
C GLN A 111 15.04 -9.97 2.68
N ALA A 112 14.66 -9.74 1.42
CA ALA A 112 15.57 -9.96 0.29
C ALA A 112 16.87 -9.13 0.41
N LEU A 113 16.79 -7.88 0.89
CA LEU A 113 17.98 -7.05 1.14
C LEU A 113 18.88 -7.63 2.23
N LEU A 114 18.30 -8.15 3.31
CA LEU A 114 19.08 -8.80 4.38
C LEU A 114 19.77 -10.08 3.88
N ASP A 115 19.07 -10.85 3.04
CA ASP A 115 19.55 -12.12 2.49
C ASP A 115 20.67 -11.91 1.47
N ILE A 116 20.55 -10.89 0.60
CA ILE A 116 21.56 -10.58 -0.44
C ILE A 116 22.74 -9.78 0.11
N SER A 117 22.71 -9.35 1.38
CA SER A 117 23.75 -8.48 1.94
C SER A 117 25.14 -9.10 1.72
N PRO A 118 26.12 -8.36 1.14
CA PRO A 118 27.44 -8.89 0.86
C PRO A 118 28.21 -9.29 2.14
N LEU A 119 27.74 -8.85 3.31
CA LEU A 119 28.30 -9.25 4.61
C LEU A 119 27.98 -10.71 4.96
N GLN A 120 26.91 -11.28 4.40
CA GLN A 120 26.54 -12.68 4.60
C GLN A 120 27.55 -13.64 3.97
N MET A 121 28.40 -13.19 3.04
CA MET A 121 29.45 -14.03 2.43
C MET A 121 30.55 -14.40 3.43
N ARG A 122 30.65 -13.73 4.57
CA ARG A 122 31.66 -14.02 5.59
C ARG A 122 31.24 -15.24 6.39
N ASP A 123 31.99 -16.33 6.26
CA ASP A 123 31.79 -17.51 7.11
C ASP A 123 32.07 -17.17 8.58
N THR A 124 31.11 -17.46 9.44
CA THR A 124 31.23 -17.33 10.90
C THR A 124 31.49 -18.67 11.60
N SER A 125 31.65 -19.76 10.86
CA SER A 125 31.89 -21.09 11.38
C SER A 125 33.10 -21.11 12.32
N LYS A 126 32.79 -21.18 13.63
CA LYS A 126 33.77 -21.44 14.69
C LYS A 126 33.65 -22.92 15.04
N GLY A 127 34.59 -23.71 14.56
CA GLY A 127 34.66 -25.14 14.84
C GLY A 127 36.10 -25.64 14.81
N ASP A 128 36.36 -26.69 15.59
CA ASP A 128 37.65 -27.39 15.66
C ASP A 128 37.82 -28.41 14.50
N ASP A 129 37.06 -28.20 13.41
CA ASP A 129 37.00 -29.12 12.27
C ASP A 129 38.33 -29.17 11.50
N SER A 130 38.55 -30.31 10.84
CA SER A 130 39.69 -30.49 9.94
C SER A 130 39.70 -29.41 8.84
N PRO A 131 40.89 -29.01 8.33
CA PRO A 131 40.99 -27.96 7.31
C PRO A 131 40.13 -28.23 6.05
N ILE A 132 40.02 -29.49 5.65
CA ILE A 132 39.22 -29.91 4.48
C ILE A 132 37.73 -29.74 4.75
N GLN A 133 37.27 -30.11 5.94
CA GLN A 133 35.87 -29.97 6.33
C GLN A 133 35.49 -28.49 6.46
N LYS A 134 36.39 -27.64 6.96
CA LYS A 134 36.21 -26.17 6.96
C LYS A 134 36.07 -25.61 5.55
N ILE A 135 36.94 -25.99 4.62
CA ILE A 135 36.87 -25.54 3.22
C ILE A 135 35.55 -25.97 2.58
N HIS A 136 35.11 -27.21 2.81
CA HIS A 136 33.83 -27.70 2.30
C HIS A 136 32.64 -26.91 2.86
N THR A 137 32.61 -26.64 4.16
CA THR A 137 31.57 -25.82 4.79
C THR A 137 31.51 -24.41 4.20
N ILE A 138 32.66 -23.78 3.96
CA ILE A 138 32.75 -22.46 3.33
C ILE A 138 32.15 -22.47 1.92
N ILE A 139 32.54 -23.45 1.08
CA ILE A 139 32.01 -23.58 -0.29
C ILE A 139 30.49 -23.76 -0.27
N CYS A 140 29.99 -24.67 0.56
CA CYS A 140 28.55 -24.90 0.72
C CYS A 140 27.81 -23.62 1.17
N HIS A 141 28.40 -22.84 2.06
CA HIS A 141 27.84 -21.59 2.53
C HIS A 141 27.75 -20.52 1.41
N LEU A 142 28.81 -20.39 0.59
CA LEU A 142 28.85 -19.47 -0.54
C LEU A 142 27.81 -19.83 -1.62
N GLN A 143 27.73 -21.12 -1.97
CA GLN A 143 26.71 -21.61 -2.91
C GLN A 143 25.29 -21.38 -2.38
N SER A 144 25.05 -21.62 -1.09
CA SER A 144 23.77 -21.36 -0.44
C SER A 144 23.40 -19.87 -0.49
N TYR A 145 24.37 -18.98 -0.28
CA TYR A 145 24.19 -17.54 -0.43
C TYR A 145 23.80 -17.17 -1.87
N ALA A 146 24.52 -17.68 -2.88
CA ALA A 146 24.21 -17.39 -4.29
C ALA A 146 22.82 -17.87 -4.72
N LEU A 147 22.40 -19.03 -4.23
CA LEU A 147 21.05 -19.55 -4.46
C LEU A 147 19.99 -18.69 -3.77
N THR A 148 20.20 -18.35 -2.50
CA THR A 148 19.30 -17.48 -1.73
C THR A 148 19.16 -16.09 -2.37
N ALA A 149 20.25 -15.53 -2.89
CA ALA A 149 20.23 -14.26 -3.59
C ALA A 149 19.38 -14.30 -4.86
N LYS A 150 19.45 -15.38 -5.64
CA LYS A 150 18.61 -15.56 -6.84
C LYS A 150 17.14 -15.80 -6.49
N THR A 151 16.86 -16.67 -5.53
CA THR A 151 15.47 -16.98 -5.14
C THR A 151 14.77 -15.79 -4.46
N SER A 152 15.50 -14.96 -3.72
CA SER A 152 14.95 -13.72 -3.15
C SER A 152 14.52 -12.72 -4.23
N LEU A 153 15.30 -12.57 -5.32
CA LEU A 153 14.91 -11.77 -6.49
C LEU A 153 13.61 -12.30 -7.13
N ASP A 154 13.52 -13.62 -7.32
CA ASP A 154 12.32 -14.24 -7.90
C ASP A 154 11.11 -14.06 -6.98
N THR A 155 11.32 -14.14 -5.66
CA THR A 155 10.28 -13.89 -4.66
C THR A 155 9.78 -12.45 -4.74
N VAL A 156 10.67 -11.46 -4.83
CA VAL A 156 10.28 -10.05 -5.02
C VAL A 156 9.45 -9.87 -6.29
N LYS A 157 9.86 -10.49 -7.41
CA LYS A 157 9.13 -10.40 -8.69
C LYS A 157 7.72 -10.99 -8.61
N CYS A 158 7.55 -12.12 -7.92
CA CYS A 158 6.25 -12.81 -7.82
C CYS A 158 5.21 -12.06 -6.97
N TYR A 159 5.65 -11.30 -5.95
CA TYR A 159 4.75 -10.61 -5.04
C TYR A 159 4.28 -9.23 -5.55
N VAL A 160 4.90 -8.73 -6.61
CA VAL A 160 4.53 -7.47 -7.25
C VAL A 160 3.45 -7.73 -8.30
N ASN A 161 2.31 -7.05 -8.18
CA ASN A 161 1.22 -7.18 -9.15
C ASN A 161 1.67 -6.70 -10.56
N PRO A 162 1.22 -7.35 -11.64
CA PRO A 162 1.55 -6.94 -13.01
C PRO A 162 1.21 -5.48 -13.31
N ASP A 163 0.04 -5.01 -12.87
CA ASP A 163 -0.45 -3.64 -13.11
C ASP A 163 0.37 -2.56 -12.36
N GLU A 164 1.14 -2.97 -11.36
CA GLU A 164 1.91 -2.07 -10.49
C GLU A 164 3.42 -2.32 -10.60
N TYR A 165 3.82 -3.28 -11.44
CA TYR A 165 5.21 -3.64 -11.66
C TYR A 165 6.01 -2.44 -12.18
N ASP A 166 5.43 -1.62 -13.04
CA ASP A 166 6.07 -0.42 -13.59
C ASP A 166 6.56 0.56 -12.52
N LYS A 167 5.90 0.60 -11.35
CA LYS A 167 6.27 1.48 -10.24
C LYS A 167 7.59 1.07 -9.57
N ILE A 168 7.93 -0.23 -9.62
CA ILE A 168 9.07 -0.82 -8.93
C ILE A 168 10.08 -1.48 -9.87
N ALA A 169 9.75 -1.62 -11.15
CA ALA A 169 10.61 -2.12 -12.21
C ALA A 169 12.04 -1.54 -12.19
N PRO A 170 12.27 -0.20 -12.09
CA PRO A 170 13.64 0.32 -12.03
C PRO A 170 14.41 -0.18 -10.80
N TYR A 171 13.74 -0.37 -9.68
CA TYR A 171 14.36 -0.91 -8.47
C TYR A 171 14.66 -2.41 -8.61
N ILE A 172 13.75 -3.20 -9.18
CA ILE A 172 13.97 -4.63 -9.43
C ILE A 172 15.12 -4.86 -10.41
N ASN A 173 15.25 -4.00 -11.43
CA ASN A 173 16.37 -4.07 -12.37
C ASN A 173 17.70 -3.78 -11.68
N GLU A 174 17.76 -2.73 -10.85
CA GLU A 174 18.96 -2.42 -10.07
C GLU A 174 19.29 -3.55 -9.08
N LEU A 175 18.28 -4.11 -8.41
CA LEU A 175 18.41 -5.27 -7.53
C LEU A 175 19.03 -6.46 -8.27
N CYS A 176 18.56 -6.75 -9.49
CA CYS A 176 19.10 -7.80 -10.33
C CYS A 176 20.58 -7.54 -10.69
N CYS A 177 20.93 -6.30 -11.04
CA CYS A 177 22.31 -5.92 -11.34
C CYS A 177 23.22 -6.06 -10.11
N ALA A 178 22.78 -5.60 -8.94
CA ALA A 178 23.51 -5.71 -7.70
C ALA A 178 23.74 -7.17 -7.27
N ILE A 179 22.71 -8.02 -7.38
CA ILE A 179 22.84 -9.46 -7.13
C ILE A 179 23.86 -10.10 -8.08
N GLY A 180 23.85 -9.70 -9.36
CA GLY A 180 24.87 -10.14 -10.32
C GLY A 180 26.30 -9.80 -9.86
N ASN A 181 26.52 -8.57 -9.38
CA ASN A 181 27.81 -8.15 -8.84
C ASN A 181 28.21 -8.93 -7.58
N PHE A 182 27.26 -9.19 -6.67
CA PHE A 182 27.52 -9.97 -5.46
C PHE A 182 27.83 -11.43 -5.79
N CYS A 183 27.08 -12.06 -6.69
CA CYS A 183 27.39 -13.40 -7.17
C CYS A 183 28.74 -13.46 -7.90
N ALA A 184 29.21 -12.40 -8.57
CA ALA A 184 30.54 -12.40 -9.16
C ALA A 184 31.65 -12.46 -8.09
N ILE A 185 31.52 -11.70 -7.00
CA ILE A 185 32.45 -11.74 -5.87
C ILE A 185 32.42 -13.11 -5.19
N GLU A 186 31.23 -13.67 -5.00
CA GLU A 186 31.05 -14.98 -4.42
C GLU A 186 31.70 -16.08 -5.27
N ASN A 187 31.49 -16.09 -6.59
CA ASN A 187 32.14 -17.04 -7.50
C ASN A 187 33.68 -16.95 -7.44
N GLU A 188 34.26 -15.75 -7.36
CA GLU A 188 35.71 -15.59 -7.20
C GLU A 188 36.20 -16.24 -5.89
N LEU A 189 35.42 -16.08 -4.82
CA LEU A 189 35.72 -16.65 -3.51
C LEU A 189 35.57 -18.18 -3.52
N GLU A 190 34.50 -18.70 -4.13
CA GLU A 190 34.25 -20.14 -4.32
C GLU A 190 35.40 -20.80 -5.09
N GLN A 191 35.90 -20.15 -6.16
CA GLN A 191 37.03 -20.66 -6.94
C GLN A 191 38.31 -20.80 -6.11
N ILE A 192 38.61 -19.81 -5.24
CA ILE A 192 39.78 -19.88 -4.34
C ILE A 192 39.69 -21.11 -3.42
N TYR A 193 38.52 -21.32 -2.80
CA TYR A 193 38.31 -22.43 -1.89
C TYR A 193 38.24 -23.79 -2.60
N THR A 194 37.67 -23.85 -3.80
CA THR A 194 37.62 -25.07 -4.61
C THR A 194 39.01 -25.51 -5.06
N ASN A 195 39.86 -24.55 -5.47
CA ASN A 195 41.26 -24.84 -5.82
C ASN A 195 42.06 -25.37 -4.62
N LEU A 196 41.81 -24.83 -3.42
CA LEU A 196 42.37 -25.36 -2.18
C LEU A 196 41.89 -26.80 -1.90
N GLN A 197 40.59 -27.06 -2.07
CA GLN A 197 40.02 -28.39 -1.85
C GLN A 197 40.61 -29.42 -2.82
N GLN A 198 40.70 -29.10 -4.11
CA GLN A 198 41.30 -29.98 -5.11
C GLN A 198 42.76 -30.30 -4.81
N SER A 199 43.52 -29.28 -4.39
CA SER A 199 44.92 -29.45 -4.01
C SER A 199 45.09 -30.32 -2.76
N ALA A 200 44.18 -30.23 -1.80
CA ALA A 200 44.14 -31.12 -0.63
C ALA A 200 43.91 -32.58 -1.04
N ILE A 201 42.97 -32.82 -1.98
CA ILE A 201 42.65 -34.16 -2.49
C ILE A 201 43.86 -34.78 -3.20
N GLN A 202 44.59 -34.00 -4.01
CA GLN A 202 45.78 -34.46 -4.73
C GLN A 202 46.95 -34.83 -3.80
N ASN A 203 47.01 -34.25 -2.61
CA ASN A 203 48.09 -34.43 -1.64
C ASN A 203 47.69 -35.33 -0.45
N ASN A 204 46.82 -36.33 -0.67
CA ASN A 204 46.33 -37.27 0.36
C ASN A 204 45.75 -36.58 1.61
N GLY A 205 45.08 -35.44 1.43
CA GLY A 205 44.45 -34.68 2.51
C GLY A 205 45.38 -33.68 3.23
N THR A 206 46.60 -33.49 2.74
CA THR A 206 47.54 -32.49 3.28
C THR A 206 47.57 -31.25 2.40
N ILE A 207 47.40 -30.06 2.98
CA ILE A 207 47.49 -28.80 2.21
C ILE A 207 48.89 -28.21 2.39
N PRO A 208 49.65 -27.91 1.32
CA PRO A 208 50.92 -27.21 1.44
C PRO A 208 50.75 -25.85 2.12
N ASN A 209 51.54 -25.58 3.17
CA ASN A 209 51.43 -24.36 3.98
C ASN A 209 51.55 -23.06 3.15
N GLU A 210 52.42 -23.05 2.12
CA GLU A 210 52.59 -21.91 1.22
C GLU A 210 51.31 -21.62 0.41
N MET A 211 50.68 -22.67 -0.12
CA MET A 211 49.45 -22.55 -0.90
C MET A 211 48.26 -22.14 -0.03
N LEU A 212 48.16 -22.72 1.18
CA LEU A 212 47.17 -22.32 2.17
C LEU A 212 47.31 -20.83 2.51
N LYS A 213 48.52 -20.37 2.81
CA LYS A 213 48.80 -18.98 3.16
C LYS A 213 48.51 -18.02 2.01
N SER A 214 48.86 -18.38 0.77
CA SER A 214 48.59 -17.56 -0.41
C SER A 214 47.09 -17.40 -0.68
N SER A 215 46.33 -18.51 -0.66
CA SER A 215 44.88 -18.48 -0.89
C SER A 215 44.13 -17.76 0.23
N LEU A 216 44.53 -17.95 1.50
CA LEU A 216 43.96 -17.21 2.62
C LEU A 216 44.25 -15.71 2.54
N ASN A 217 45.44 -15.31 2.12
CA ASN A 217 45.78 -13.90 1.91
C ASN A 217 44.95 -13.28 0.77
N THR A 218 44.75 -14.03 -0.32
CA THR A 218 43.91 -13.58 -1.45
C THR A 218 42.45 -13.42 -1.02
N ALA A 219 41.91 -14.37 -0.26
CA ALA A 219 40.56 -14.27 0.30
C ALA A 219 40.44 -13.09 1.28
N ASP A 220 41.40 -12.90 2.19
CA ASP A 220 41.42 -11.78 3.13
C ASP A 220 41.48 -10.42 2.42
N GLN A 221 42.24 -10.32 1.32
CA GLN A 221 42.26 -9.12 0.49
C GLN A 221 40.90 -8.84 -0.16
N LEU A 222 40.21 -9.86 -0.69
CA LEU A 222 38.85 -9.73 -1.22
C LEU A 222 37.86 -9.28 -0.13
N PHE A 223 37.96 -9.84 1.08
CA PHE A 223 37.15 -9.43 2.24
C PHE A 223 37.42 -8.01 2.70
N LYS A 224 38.64 -7.48 2.50
CA LYS A 224 39.03 -6.12 2.89
C LYS A 224 38.73 -5.06 1.85
N THR A 225 38.62 -5.44 0.58
CA THR A 225 38.46 -4.50 -0.54
C THR A 225 37.08 -4.64 -1.18
N LYS A 226 36.85 -5.73 -1.93
CA LYS A 226 35.64 -5.91 -2.73
C LYS A 226 34.35 -5.99 -1.93
N ILE A 227 34.34 -6.64 -0.77
CA ILE A 227 33.11 -6.75 0.05
C ILE A 227 32.68 -5.40 0.65
N PRO A 228 33.58 -4.61 1.27
CA PRO A 228 33.28 -3.23 1.67
C PRO A 228 32.85 -2.34 0.51
N ASP A 229 33.48 -2.46 -0.66
CA ASP A 229 33.10 -1.68 -1.85
C ASP A 229 31.71 -2.05 -2.35
N ALA A 230 31.38 -3.35 -2.39
CA ALA A 230 30.06 -3.86 -2.72
C ALA A 230 29.00 -3.40 -1.71
N TYR A 231 29.35 -3.31 -0.43
CA TYR A 231 28.46 -2.78 0.60
C TYR A 231 28.25 -1.27 0.42
N ASN A 232 29.32 -0.48 0.36
CA ASN A 232 29.25 0.98 0.34
C ASN A 232 28.71 1.55 -0.99
N GLY A 233 28.84 0.81 -2.09
CA GLY A 233 28.34 1.20 -3.40
C GLY A 233 26.96 0.61 -3.70
N PRO A 234 26.87 -0.53 -4.41
CA PRO A 234 25.61 -1.05 -4.91
C PRO A 234 24.60 -1.38 -3.81
N TYR A 235 25.03 -1.93 -2.67
CA TYR A 235 24.09 -2.24 -1.58
C TYR A 235 23.49 -0.97 -0.93
N GLN A 236 24.30 0.05 -0.63
CA GLN A 236 23.79 1.34 -0.15
C GLN A 236 22.89 2.03 -1.19
N ASN A 237 23.22 1.93 -2.48
CA ASN A 237 22.36 2.44 -3.55
C ASN A 237 20.97 1.79 -3.50
N LEU A 238 20.90 0.47 -3.34
CA LEU A 238 19.62 -0.25 -3.19
C LEU A 238 18.82 0.23 -1.98
N LEU A 239 19.46 0.46 -0.83
CA LEU A 239 18.77 0.98 0.36
C LEU A 239 18.17 2.37 0.12
N ASN A 240 18.91 3.23 -0.59
CA ASN A 240 18.45 4.57 -0.93
C ASN A 240 17.32 4.54 -1.97
N MET A 241 17.47 3.73 -3.02
CA MET A 241 16.42 3.56 -4.04
C MET A 241 15.14 2.99 -3.46
N LYS A 242 15.25 2.00 -2.57
CA LYS A 242 14.09 1.48 -1.84
C LYS A 242 13.35 2.61 -1.14
N ARG A 243 14.06 3.43 -0.35
CA ARG A 243 13.46 4.56 0.37
C ARG A 243 12.76 5.53 -0.58
N GLU A 244 13.40 5.89 -1.68
CA GLU A 244 12.84 6.79 -2.70
C GLU A 244 11.58 6.23 -3.36
N VAL A 245 11.60 4.96 -3.79
CA VAL A 245 10.49 4.31 -4.48
C VAL A 245 9.27 4.21 -3.56
N PHE A 246 9.46 3.70 -2.34
CA PHE A 246 8.35 3.59 -1.38
C PHE A 246 7.79 4.95 -0.99
N ARG A 247 8.65 5.97 -0.80
CA ARG A 247 8.19 7.34 -0.55
C ARG A 247 7.27 7.86 -1.66
N LYS A 248 7.64 7.66 -2.92
CA LYS A 248 6.82 8.06 -4.08
C LYS A 248 5.50 7.29 -4.15
N ILE A 249 5.54 5.99 -3.87
CA ILE A 249 4.34 5.14 -3.86
C ILE A 249 3.35 5.61 -2.79
N TYR A 250 3.81 5.84 -1.56
CA TYR A 250 2.94 6.31 -0.47
C TYR A 250 2.37 7.70 -0.77
N ALA A 251 3.18 8.63 -1.30
CA ALA A 251 2.69 9.95 -1.70
C ALA A 251 1.61 9.90 -2.79
N GLU A 252 1.75 8.99 -3.77
CA GLU A 252 0.75 8.79 -4.81
C GLU A 252 -0.54 8.19 -4.24
N ILE A 253 -0.45 7.23 -3.31
CA ILE A 253 -1.60 6.65 -2.61
C ILE A 253 -2.36 7.72 -1.82
N ASP A 254 -1.65 8.58 -1.08
CA ASP A 254 -2.25 9.68 -0.33
C ASP A 254 -2.96 10.66 -1.27
N SER A 255 -2.32 11.04 -2.38
CA SER A 255 -2.92 11.91 -3.40
C SER A 255 -4.20 11.30 -3.99
N GLN A 256 -4.19 10.00 -4.32
CA GLN A 256 -5.38 9.31 -4.83
C GLN A 256 -6.49 9.21 -3.78
N ALA A 257 -6.13 8.98 -2.52
CA ALA A 257 -7.07 8.95 -1.41
C ALA A 257 -7.73 10.31 -1.20
N ASP A 258 -6.97 11.41 -1.25
CA ASP A 258 -7.51 12.76 -1.11
C ASP A 258 -8.47 13.11 -2.25
N GLN A 259 -8.18 12.68 -3.48
CA GLN A 259 -9.10 12.85 -4.61
C GLN A 259 -10.46 12.18 -4.38
N MET A 260 -10.55 11.09 -3.61
CA MET A 260 -11.82 10.42 -3.30
C MET A 260 -12.75 11.26 -2.40
N LEU A 261 -12.22 12.21 -1.63
CA LEU A 261 -13.04 13.12 -0.82
C LEU A 261 -13.78 14.13 -1.70
N PHE A 262 -13.15 14.56 -2.79
CA PHE A 262 -13.68 15.58 -3.71
C PHE A 262 -14.61 15.02 -4.79
N LEU A 263 -14.61 13.70 -5.00
CA LEU A 263 -15.42 12.98 -6.00
C LEU A 263 -16.75 12.50 -5.40
#